data_AF-A0A0F7UHG1-F1
#
_entry.id   AF-A0A0F7UHG1-F1
#
_cell.length_a   1.000
_cell.length_b   1.000
_cell.length_c   1.000
_cell.angle_alpha   90.00
_cell.angle_beta   90.00
_cell.angle_gamma   90.00
#
_symmetry.space_group_name_H-M   'P 1'
#
loop_
_entity.id
_entity.type
_entity.pdbx_description
1 polymer ?
#
loop_
_entity_poly.entity_id
_entity_poly.type
_entity_poly.pdbx_seq_one_letter_code
_entity_poly.pdbx_strand_id
1 'polypeptide(L)'
;MKDFKAGDMATSFVCQSQNTEGQPAPRLPLEEWQWKAIEAGDYALLKKYDTGATDVDQKSDVYGTPLVTLIDKFIFKSPNNEKEKYLSCFRWLLKRGANPLTMTPSTCTLQISYQKRDNENDKTKRVLVSKKNALQEESSEKVVLDTKVVSFWEKLMLNEETADVTVTCCNGTVKLHSCVLRTASKTFEAMFKHDMLEKKNMAIDLSHIQIEDFRKFKNLLYTGCLEEEPSDDELLDLFELADHYQVQHLCEVLANHIHQRLSPQNFDRFCHFSITHSSALLRLPCCLYAASNENVKAQFTGGKLSEPVTEELARFFGVDVNPAKKRRFSL
;
A
#
# COMPACT_ATOMS: atom_id res chain seq x y z
N MET A 1 -48.78 60.04 43.22
CA MET A 1 -48.50 61.13 42.25
C MET A 1 -47.57 60.54 41.20
N LYS A 2 -48.06 60.15 40.00
CA LYS A 2 -48.26 61.03 38.82
C LYS A 2 -46.91 61.66 38.41
N ASP A 3 -46.35 61.49 37.22
CA ASP A 3 -46.92 61.21 35.89
C ASP A 3 -45.88 60.61 34.93
N PHE A 4 -46.39 59.91 33.91
CA PHE A 4 -45.76 59.62 32.63
C PHE A 4 -45.61 60.91 31.80
N LYS A 5 -44.48 61.11 31.10
CA LYS A 5 -44.46 61.73 29.75
C LYS A 5 -43.32 61.17 28.90
N ALA A 6 -43.70 60.83 27.67
CA ALA A 6 -42.87 60.38 26.56
C ALA A 6 -42.26 61.56 25.78
N GLY A 7 -41.19 61.28 25.02
CA GLY A 7 -40.61 62.17 24.01
C GLY A 7 -39.44 61.51 23.27
N ASP A 8 -39.70 61.08 22.04
CA ASP A 8 -38.79 60.46 21.07
C ASP A 8 -37.69 61.41 20.55
N MET A 9 -36.48 60.88 20.25
CA MET A 9 -35.92 60.90 18.88
C MET A 9 -34.56 60.17 18.75
N ALA A 10 -34.60 59.12 17.92
CA ALA A 10 -33.59 58.61 16.99
C ALA A 10 -32.10 58.97 17.18
N THR A 11 -31.29 57.94 17.45
CA THR A 11 -29.97 57.80 16.82
C THR A 11 -29.77 56.35 16.35
N SER A 12 -29.42 56.25 15.07
CA SER A 12 -29.22 55.03 14.30
C SER A 12 -28.14 54.12 14.92
N PHE A 13 -28.52 52.89 15.28
CA PHE A 13 -27.54 51.81 15.42
C PHE A 13 -27.13 51.36 14.02
N VAL A 14 -25.92 51.79 13.63
CA VAL A 14 -25.22 51.25 12.47
C VAL A 14 -24.94 49.78 12.76
N CYS A 15 -25.63 48.90 12.04
CA CYS A 15 -25.29 47.49 11.95
C CYS A 15 -23.96 47.39 11.19
N GLN A 16 -22.85 47.32 11.91
CA GLN A 16 -21.58 46.92 11.31
C GLN A 16 -21.63 45.39 11.15
N SER A 17 -22.07 44.98 9.96
CA SER A 17 -21.76 43.67 9.39
C SER A 17 -20.24 43.51 9.36
N GLN A 18 -19.70 42.77 10.32
CA GLN A 18 -18.34 42.25 10.21
C GLN A 18 -18.38 41.12 9.19
N ASN A 19 -17.96 41.45 7.96
CA ASN A 19 -17.55 40.51 6.94
C ASN A 19 -16.44 39.62 7.52
N THR A 20 -16.78 38.38 7.87
CA THR A 20 -15.81 37.29 8.00
C THR A 20 -15.45 36.80 6.60
N GLU A 21 -14.56 37.53 5.93
CA GLU A 21 -13.86 37.00 4.76
C GLU A 21 -12.90 35.89 5.20
N GLY A 22 -13.10 34.66 4.69
CA GLY A 22 -12.00 33.71 4.53
C GLY A 22 -12.09 32.34 5.21
N GLN A 23 -13.22 31.92 5.80
CA GLN A 23 -13.42 30.49 6.11
C GLN A 23 -14.23 29.83 4.98
N PRO A 24 -13.70 28.80 4.29
CA PRO A 24 -14.50 28.06 3.33
C PRO A 24 -15.72 27.48 4.06
N ALA A 25 -16.90 27.58 3.44
CA ALA A 25 -18.13 27.04 4.00
C ALA A 25 -17.91 25.59 4.47
N PRO A 26 -18.45 25.20 5.65
CA PRO A 26 -18.25 23.86 6.18
C PRO A 26 -18.74 22.83 5.15
N ARG A 27 -17.85 21.90 4.80
CA ARG A 27 -18.16 20.83 3.86
C ARG A 27 -19.25 19.92 4.45
N LEU A 28 -20.15 19.44 3.61
CA LEU A 28 -21.25 18.55 4.01
C LEU A 28 -20.73 17.14 4.29
N PRO A 29 -21.26 16.42 5.29
CA PRO A 29 -20.87 15.03 5.51
C PRO A 29 -21.27 14.14 4.33
N LEU A 30 -20.50 13.06 4.11
CA LEU A 30 -20.82 11.96 3.22
C LEU A 30 -22.10 11.25 3.66
N GLU A 31 -23.06 11.17 2.75
CA GLU A 31 -24.29 10.41 2.90
C GLU A 31 -24.04 8.89 2.78
N GLU A 32 -24.94 8.07 3.32
CA GLU A 32 -24.79 6.61 3.35
C GLU A 32 -24.60 6.00 1.95
N TRP A 33 -25.30 6.51 0.93
CA TRP A 33 -25.14 6.04 -0.43
C TRP A 33 -23.74 6.35 -0.99
N GLN A 34 -23.11 7.46 -0.58
CA GLN A 34 -21.77 7.83 -1.01
C GLN A 34 -20.74 6.87 -0.42
N TRP A 35 -20.88 6.52 0.87
CA TRP A 35 -20.06 5.49 1.50
C TRP A 35 -20.16 4.14 0.79
N LYS A 36 -21.38 3.69 0.47
CA LYS A 36 -21.60 2.44 -0.28
C LYS A 36 -21.05 2.50 -1.70
N ALA A 37 -21.19 3.63 -2.39
CA ALA A 37 -20.63 3.83 -3.73
C ALA A 37 -19.10 3.81 -3.71
N ILE A 38 -18.48 4.42 -2.69
CA ILE A 38 -17.03 4.36 -2.48
C ILE A 38 -16.62 2.90 -2.23
N GLU A 39 -17.24 2.21 -1.28
CA GLU A 39 -16.93 0.79 -0.98
C GLU A 39 -17.05 -0.12 -2.21
N ALA A 40 -18.03 0.13 -3.08
CA ALA A 40 -18.25 -0.62 -4.32
C ALA A 40 -17.31 -0.22 -5.47
N GLY A 41 -16.56 0.89 -5.34
CA GLY A 41 -15.75 1.44 -6.42
C GLY A 41 -16.57 2.07 -7.56
N ASP A 42 -17.80 2.53 -7.28
CA ASP A 42 -18.70 3.13 -8.28
C ASP A 42 -18.41 4.62 -8.51
N TYR A 43 -17.29 4.87 -9.19
CA TYR A 43 -16.87 6.22 -9.57
C TYR A 43 -17.90 6.95 -10.45
N ALA A 44 -18.60 6.23 -11.33
CA ALA A 44 -19.58 6.83 -12.23
C ALA A 44 -20.75 7.44 -11.45
N LEU A 45 -21.24 6.72 -10.44
CA LEU A 45 -22.29 7.21 -9.55
C LEU A 45 -21.83 8.43 -8.73
N LEU A 46 -20.63 8.35 -8.13
CA LEU A 46 -20.04 9.44 -7.36
C LEU A 46 -19.87 10.72 -8.20
N LYS A 47 -19.37 10.58 -9.43
CA LYS A 47 -19.19 11.69 -10.37
C LYS A 47 -20.52 12.30 -10.82
N LYS A 48 -21.54 11.47 -11.06
CA LYS A 48 -22.84 11.93 -11.57
C LYS A 48 -23.58 12.82 -10.58
N TYR A 49 -23.51 12.50 -9.29
CA TYR A 49 -24.21 13.22 -8.23
C TYR A 49 -23.28 14.07 -7.37
N ASP A 50 -22.15 14.47 -7.95
CA ASP A 50 -21.13 15.23 -7.25
C ASP A 50 -21.55 16.69 -7.05
N THR A 51 -21.77 17.09 -5.80
CA THR A 51 -22.19 18.46 -5.45
C THR A 51 -21.03 19.42 -5.22
N GLY A 52 -19.78 18.94 -5.20
CA GLY A 52 -18.63 19.79 -4.90
C GLY A 52 -18.41 20.06 -3.41
N ALA A 53 -19.46 20.03 -2.60
CA ALA A 53 -19.46 20.50 -1.21
C ALA A 53 -19.17 19.41 -0.16
N THR A 54 -19.07 18.14 -0.55
CA THR A 54 -18.91 17.01 0.37
C THR A 54 -17.51 16.93 1.00
N ASP A 55 -17.44 16.60 2.28
CA ASP A 55 -16.20 16.32 3.01
C ASP A 55 -15.72 14.89 2.73
N VAL A 56 -14.81 14.78 1.77
CA VAL A 56 -14.17 13.51 1.40
C VAL A 56 -13.05 13.07 2.35
N ASP A 57 -12.74 13.85 3.40
CA ASP A 57 -11.78 13.47 4.44
C ASP A 57 -12.50 13.10 5.77
N GLN A 58 -13.82 12.91 5.71
CA GLN A 58 -14.66 12.60 6.87
C GLN A 58 -14.21 11.31 7.57
N LYS A 59 -14.29 11.34 8.91
CA LYS A 59 -14.11 10.18 9.77
C LYS A 59 -15.45 9.58 10.18
N SER A 60 -15.54 8.26 10.16
CA SER A 60 -16.71 7.48 10.52
C SER A 60 -16.32 6.32 11.42
N ASP A 61 -17.11 6.06 12.46
CA ASP A 61 -16.94 4.87 13.29
C ASP A 61 -17.36 3.59 12.54
N VAL A 62 -18.24 3.70 11.55
CA VAL A 62 -18.73 2.54 10.78
C VAL A 62 -17.84 2.27 9.57
N TYR A 63 -17.41 3.33 8.88
CA TYR A 63 -16.70 3.24 7.60
C TYR A 63 -15.21 3.63 7.69
N GLY A 64 -14.71 4.14 8.82
CA GLY A 64 -13.35 4.64 8.90
C GLY A 64 -13.15 5.95 8.13
N THR A 65 -12.32 5.95 7.08
CA THR A 65 -12.17 7.09 6.15
C THR A 65 -12.42 6.63 4.72
N PRO A 66 -12.82 7.53 3.80
CA PRO A 66 -13.12 7.14 2.41
C PRO A 66 -11.96 6.40 1.72
N LEU A 67 -10.72 6.81 1.97
CA LEU A 67 -9.55 6.12 1.42
C LEU A 67 -9.36 4.74 2.05
N VAL A 68 -9.52 4.58 3.37
CA VAL A 68 -9.36 3.29 4.05
C VAL A 68 -10.42 2.28 3.61
N THR A 69 -11.66 2.72 3.31
CA THR A 69 -12.71 1.81 2.79
C THR A 69 -12.33 1.13 1.48
N LEU A 70 -11.49 1.77 0.65
CA LEU A 70 -11.10 1.27 -0.66
C LEU A 70 -9.92 0.30 -0.62
N ILE A 71 -9.04 0.40 0.38
CA ILE A 71 -7.76 -0.32 0.44
C ILE A 71 -7.96 -1.82 0.40
N ASP A 72 -8.80 -2.36 1.29
CA ASP A 72 -9.14 -3.78 1.37
C ASP A 72 -9.60 -4.35 0.03
N LYS A 73 -10.51 -3.62 -0.61
CA LYS A 73 -11.09 -4.03 -1.88
C LYS A 73 -10.05 -3.99 -2.99
N PHE A 74 -9.24 -2.95 -3.03
CA PHE A 74 -8.23 -2.76 -4.08
C PHE A 74 -7.06 -3.75 -3.99
N ILE A 75 -6.50 -3.96 -2.79
CA ILE A 75 -5.27 -4.74 -2.62
C ILE A 75 -5.55 -6.26 -2.57
N PHE A 76 -6.56 -6.67 -1.80
CA PHE A 76 -6.77 -8.08 -1.48
C PHE A 76 -7.91 -8.75 -2.25
N LYS A 77 -9.01 -8.04 -2.49
CA LYS A 77 -10.26 -8.68 -2.97
C LYS A 77 -10.52 -8.58 -4.46
N SER A 78 -9.93 -7.59 -5.14
CA SER A 78 -10.30 -7.29 -6.53
C SER A 78 -9.34 -7.94 -7.52
N PRO A 79 -9.87 -8.66 -8.54
CA PRO A 79 -9.07 -9.12 -9.66
C PRO A 79 -8.51 -7.92 -10.44
N ASN A 80 -7.43 -8.13 -11.19
CA ASN A 80 -6.72 -7.04 -11.87
C ASN A 80 -7.60 -6.22 -12.84
N ASN A 81 -8.61 -6.84 -13.46
CA ASN A 81 -9.57 -6.17 -14.34
C ASN A 81 -10.54 -5.25 -13.60
N GLU A 82 -10.77 -5.45 -12.30
CA GLU A 82 -11.64 -4.61 -11.49
C GLU A 82 -10.89 -3.51 -10.73
N LYS A 83 -9.57 -3.60 -10.61
CA LYS A 83 -8.74 -2.64 -9.86
C LYS A 83 -8.88 -1.19 -10.34
N GLU A 84 -9.11 -0.97 -11.63
CA GLU A 84 -9.20 0.37 -12.22
C GLU A 84 -10.41 1.18 -11.71
N LYS A 85 -11.53 0.53 -11.35
CA LYS A 85 -12.70 1.25 -10.82
C LYS A 85 -12.41 1.83 -9.43
N TYR A 86 -11.69 1.08 -8.58
CA TYR A 86 -11.26 1.55 -7.27
C TYR A 86 -10.18 2.62 -7.40
N LEU A 87 -9.22 2.48 -8.34
CA LEU A 87 -8.26 3.55 -8.63
C LEU A 87 -8.96 4.84 -9.03
N SER A 88 -9.99 4.76 -9.87
CA SER A 88 -10.79 5.94 -10.24
C SER A 88 -11.42 6.62 -9.02
N CYS A 89 -11.94 5.85 -8.05
CA CYS A 89 -12.42 6.38 -6.78
C CYS A 89 -11.30 7.01 -5.93
N PHE A 90 -10.14 6.36 -5.80
CA PHE A 90 -8.97 6.93 -5.10
C PHE A 90 -8.58 8.28 -5.68
N ARG A 91 -8.41 8.37 -7.00
CA ARG A 91 -8.05 9.61 -7.71
C ARG A 91 -9.10 10.70 -7.45
N TRP A 92 -10.38 10.36 -7.50
CA TRP A 92 -11.48 11.30 -7.25
C TRP A 92 -11.47 11.85 -5.80
N LEU A 93 -11.29 10.98 -4.81
CA LEU A 93 -11.20 11.36 -3.40
C LEU A 93 -10.00 12.28 -3.13
N LEU A 94 -8.82 11.92 -3.62
CA LEU A 94 -7.59 12.70 -3.44
C LEU A 94 -7.69 14.08 -4.08
N LYS A 95 -8.25 14.16 -5.30
CA LYS A 95 -8.48 15.44 -6.00
C LYS A 95 -9.40 16.39 -5.20
N ARG A 96 -10.28 15.84 -4.37
CA ARG A 96 -11.20 16.59 -3.49
C ARG A 96 -10.62 16.88 -2.09
N GLY A 97 -9.38 16.46 -1.85
CA GLY A 97 -8.63 16.75 -0.63
C GLY A 97 -8.77 15.68 0.45
N ALA A 98 -9.17 14.45 0.12
CA ALA A 98 -9.01 13.34 1.03
C ALA A 98 -7.51 13.15 1.32
N ASN A 99 -7.13 13.03 2.58
CA ASN A 99 -5.74 12.95 2.98
C ASN A 99 -5.38 11.50 3.34
N PRO A 100 -4.39 10.88 2.66
CA PRO A 100 -3.95 9.53 2.97
C PRO A 100 -3.48 9.32 4.42
N LEU A 101 -3.07 10.38 5.11
CA LEU A 101 -2.61 10.33 6.49
C LEU A 101 -3.74 10.46 7.52
N THR A 102 -4.97 10.75 7.08
CA THR A 102 -6.12 10.87 7.98
C THR A 102 -6.41 9.53 8.66
N MET A 103 -6.24 9.52 9.98
CA MET A 103 -6.48 8.32 10.80
C MET A 103 -7.97 8.10 11.02
N THR A 104 -8.39 6.84 10.94
CA THR A 104 -9.71 6.39 11.38
C THR A 104 -9.87 6.61 12.90
N PRO A 105 -11.12 6.79 13.38
CA PRO A 105 -11.40 6.89 14.81
C PRO A 105 -10.93 5.66 15.61
N SER A 106 -10.60 5.86 16.89
CA SER A 106 -10.31 4.74 17.80
C SER A 106 -11.52 3.84 18.06
N THR A 107 -12.71 4.39 17.89
CA THR A 107 -14.02 3.74 18.02
C THR A 107 -14.46 3.03 16.74
N CYS A 108 -13.67 3.12 15.66
CA CYS A 108 -14.03 2.54 14.37
C CYS A 108 -14.15 1.02 14.42
N THR A 109 -15.31 0.50 14.00
CA THR A 109 -15.64 -0.92 13.98
C THR A 109 -15.38 -1.59 12.62
N LEU A 110 -14.98 -0.83 11.60
CA LEU A 110 -14.72 -1.36 10.27
C LEU A 110 -13.63 -2.45 10.35
N GLN A 111 -13.93 -3.59 9.74
CA GLN A 111 -13.00 -4.69 9.59
C GLN A 111 -12.68 -4.91 8.13
N ILE A 112 -11.39 -4.89 7.81
CA ILE A 112 -10.82 -5.22 6.51
C ILE A 112 -10.47 -6.70 6.54
N SER A 113 -10.65 -7.41 5.42
CA SER A 113 -10.57 -8.87 5.45
C SER A 113 -9.53 -9.39 4.48
N TYR A 114 -8.58 -10.12 5.02
CA TYR A 114 -7.51 -10.73 4.26
C TYR A 114 -7.92 -12.15 3.83
N GLN A 115 -8.08 -12.34 2.52
CA GLN A 115 -8.20 -13.67 1.94
C GLN A 115 -6.81 -14.11 1.47
N LYS A 116 -6.29 -15.22 2.02
CA LYS A 116 -5.20 -15.92 1.36
C LYS A 116 -5.74 -16.42 0.04
N ARG A 117 -5.22 -15.91 -1.08
CA ARG A 117 -5.64 -16.33 -2.43
C ARG A 117 -5.46 -17.83 -2.67
N ASP A 118 -4.72 -18.51 -1.80
CA ASP A 118 -4.25 -19.87 -2.04
C ASP A 118 -4.93 -20.99 -1.25
N ASN A 119 -5.89 -20.70 -0.36
CA ASN A 119 -6.54 -21.74 0.43
C ASN A 119 -8.05 -21.50 0.59
N GLU A 120 -8.86 -22.28 -0.15
CA GLU A 120 -10.33 -22.25 -0.09
C GLU A 120 -10.90 -22.57 1.30
N ASN A 121 -10.13 -23.27 2.15
CA ASN A 121 -10.52 -23.65 3.51
C ASN A 121 -10.00 -22.68 4.59
N ASP A 122 -9.18 -21.69 4.24
CA ASP A 122 -8.66 -20.73 5.22
C ASP A 122 -9.72 -19.66 5.51
N LYS A 123 -10.14 -19.58 6.77
CA LYS A 123 -11.15 -18.62 7.21
C LYS A 123 -10.59 -17.22 7.03
N THR A 124 -11.29 -16.38 6.27
CA THR A 124 -10.92 -14.98 6.07
C THR A 124 -10.63 -14.31 7.41
N LYS A 125 -9.38 -13.92 7.65
CA LYS A 125 -9.03 -13.14 8.83
C LYS A 125 -9.57 -11.73 8.64
N ARG A 126 -10.21 -11.20 9.67
CA ARG A 126 -10.76 -9.84 9.69
C ARG A 126 -10.02 -9.03 10.73
N VAL A 127 -9.56 -7.84 10.35
CA VAL A 127 -8.78 -6.99 11.23
C VAL A 127 -9.40 -5.61 11.32
N LEU A 128 -9.41 -5.07 12.52
CA LEU A 128 -9.93 -3.75 12.83
C LEU A 128 -9.04 -2.66 12.22
N VAL A 129 -9.66 -1.64 11.64
CA VAL A 129 -8.93 -0.51 11.03
C VAL A 129 -8.80 0.69 11.95
N SER A 130 -9.27 0.63 13.20
CA SER A 130 -9.21 1.74 14.15
C SER A 130 -7.78 2.27 14.30
N LYS A 131 -7.61 3.60 14.29
CA LYS A 131 -6.31 4.28 14.37
C LYS A 131 -5.34 3.97 13.22
N LYS A 132 -5.85 3.54 12.06
CA LYS A 132 -5.04 3.36 10.83
C LYS A 132 -5.37 4.45 9.81
N ASN A 133 -4.46 4.69 8.87
CA ASN A 133 -4.67 5.60 7.75
C ASN A 133 -4.48 4.84 6.42
N ALA A 134 -4.54 5.55 5.29
CA ALA A 134 -4.50 4.91 3.99
C ALA A 134 -3.11 4.40 3.56
N LEU A 135 -2.05 4.87 4.23
CA LEU A 135 -0.65 4.46 3.98
C LEU A 135 -0.17 3.39 4.94
N GLN A 136 -0.79 3.30 6.11
CA GLN A 136 -0.53 2.27 7.09
C GLN A 136 -1.48 1.10 6.83
N GLU A 137 -1.14 0.29 5.84
CA GLU A 137 -1.49 -1.12 5.93
C GLU A 137 -0.75 -1.71 7.13
N GLU A 138 -1.44 -2.59 7.84
CA GLU A 138 -1.08 -3.17 9.13
C GLU A 138 0.39 -3.02 9.58
N SER A 139 0.58 -2.51 10.81
CA SER A 139 1.43 -3.26 11.72
C SER A 139 0.82 -4.66 11.77
N SER A 140 1.35 -5.60 10.99
CA SER A 140 1.02 -7.02 11.15
C SER A 140 1.06 -7.30 12.65
N GLU A 141 0.08 -8.02 13.20
CA GLU A 141 0.08 -8.40 14.62
C GLU A 141 1.45 -9.04 14.91
N LYS A 142 2.38 -8.24 15.44
CA LYS A 142 3.73 -8.70 15.69
C LYS A 142 3.61 -9.61 16.90
N VAL A 143 3.54 -10.90 16.63
CA VAL A 143 3.54 -11.90 17.68
C VAL A 143 4.92 -11.83 18.31
N VAL A 144 4.96 -11.59 19.62
CA VAL A 144 6.19 -11.72 20.38
C VAL A 144 6.53 -13.21 20.43
N LEU A 145 7.57 -13.60 19.72
CA LEU A 145 8.07 -14.97 19.68
C LEU A 145 9.23 -15.12 20.66
N ASP A 146 9.22 -16.22 21.41
CA ASP A 146 10.38 -16.62 22.22
C ASP A 146 11.55 -16.96 21.29
N THR A 147 12.75 -16.47 21.61
CA THR A 147 13.97 -16.71 20.82
C THR A 147 14.23 -18.20 20.57
N LYS A 148 13.80 -19.09 21.48
CA LYS A 148 13.93 -20.55 21.30
C LYS A 148 13.15 -21.07 20.10
N VAL A 149 12.04 -20.44 19.73
CA VAL A 149 11.27 -20.79 18.53
C VAL A 149 12.04 -20.42 17.29
N VAL A 150 12.59 -19.19 17.25
CA VAL A 150 13.44 -18.73 16.13
C VAL A 150 14.66 -19.62 15.99
N SER A 151 15.37 -19.90 17.09
CA SER A 151 16.53 -20.80 17.09
C SER A 151 16.21 -22.23 16.70
N PHE A 152 14.98 -22.72 16.91
CA PHE A 152 14.56 -24.03 16.40
C PHE A 152 14.47 -24.02 14.87
N TRP A 153 13.86 -22.98 14.29
CA TRP A 153 13.77 -22.82 12.84
C TRP A 153 15.13 -22.59 12.18
N GLU A 154 16.02 -21.83 12.83
CA GLU A 154 17.42 -21.68 12.39
C GLU A 154 18.15 -23.03 12.37
N LYS A 155 17.99 -23.85 13.41
CA LYS A 155 18.57 -25.21 13.45
C LYS A 155 18.05 -26.08 12.32
N LEU A 156 16.74 -26.06 12.04
CA LEU A 156 16.16 -26.78 10.91
C LEU A 156 16.74 -26.26 9.58
N MET A 157 16.82 -24.94 9.41
CA MET A 157 17.34 -24.30 8.20
C MET A 157 18.80 -24.67 7.88
N LEU A 158 19.62 -24.82 8.92
CA LEU A 158 21.03 -25.20 8.84
C LEU A 158 21.26 -26.72 8.77
N ASN A 159 20.22 -27.54 8.98
CA ASN A 159 20.34 -28.99 8.91
C ASN A 159 20.42 -29.46 7.45
N GLU A 160 21.64 -29.65 6.95
CA GLU A 160 21.87 -30.18 5.61
C GLU A 160 21.60 -31.68 5.46
N GLU A 161 21.53 -32.45 6.54
CA GLU A 161 21.27 -33.90 6.48
C GLU A 161 19.83 -34.18 6.08
N THR A 162 18.90 -33.33 6.50
CA THR A 162 17.47 -33.41 6.15
C THR A 162 17.11 -32.65 4.90
N ALA A 163 18.02 -31.83 4.37
CA ALA A 163 17.80 -31.03 3.18
C ALA A 163 17.79 -31.93 1.92
N ASP A 164 16.70 -31.86 1.16
CA ASP A 164 16.44 -32.71 0.01
C ASP A 164 16.44 -31.94 -1.32
N VAL A 165 16.68 -30.63 -1.31
CA VAL A 165 16.78 -29.77 -2.51
C VAL A 165 18.10 -29.02 -2.53
N THR A 166 18.72 -28.94 -3.71
CA THR A 166 19.91 -28.11 -3.95
C THR A 166 19.61 -26.97 -4.92
N VAL A 167 19.94 -25.75 -4.53
CA VAL A 167 19.85 -24.57 -5.39
C VAL A 167 21.25 -24.19 -5.86
N THR A 168 21.45 -24.12 -7.17
CA THR A 168 22.69 -23.63 -7.77
C THR A 168 22.60 -22.12 -7.95
N CYS A 169 23.51 -21.38 -7.34
CA CYS A 169 23.67 -19.93 -7.48
C CYS A 169 24.90 -19.62 -8.33
N CYS A 170 25.11 -18.36 -8.69
CA CYS A 170 26.22 -17.90 -9.53
C CYS A 170 27.60 -18.38 -9.04
N ASN A 171 27.83 -18.34 -7.73
CA ASN A 171 29.13 -18.60 -7.09
C ASN A 171 29.11 -19.79 -6.10
N GLY A 172 28.07 -20.63 -6.10
CA GLY A 172 28.00 -21.76 -5.19
C GLY A 172 26.66 -22.48 -5.17
N THR A 173 26.45 -23.36 -4.18
CA THR A 173 25.19 -24.10 -4.02
C THR A 173 24.66 -23.95 -2.60
N VAL A 174 23.33 -24.00 -2.45
CA VAL A 174 22.64 -23.93 -1.16
C VAL A 174 21.67 -25.09 -1.04
N LYS A 175 21.70 -25.80 0.08
CA LYS A 175 20.74 -26.87 0.39
C LYS A 175 19.56 -26.35 1.21
N LEU A 176 18.38 -26.89 0.93
CA LEU A 176 17.12 -26.54 1.57
C LEU A 176 16.10 -27.70 1.48
N HIS A 177 14.97 -27.51 2.16
CA HIS A 177 13.91 -28.49 2.29
C HIS A 177 12.77 -28.21 1.29
N SER A 178 12.43 -29.19 0.46
CA SER A 178 11.34 -29.10 -0.52
C SER A 178 10.00 -28.85 0.17
N CYS A 179 9.76 -29.42 1.35
CA CYS A 179 8.51 -29.23 2.10
C CYS A 179 8.28 -27.74 2.44
N VAL A 180 9.33 -26.99 2.78
CA VAL A 180 9.26 -25.55 3.05
C VAL A 180 8.92 -24.79 1.77
N LEU A 181 9.64 -25.06 0.68
CA LEU A 181 9.39 -24.40 -0.62
C LEU A 181 7.95 -24.65 -1.13
N ARG A 182 7.51 -25.91 -1.13
CA ARG A 182 6.16 -26.30 -1.60
C ARG A 182 5.07 -25.67 -0.75
N THR A 183 5.29 -25.51 0.55
CA THR A 183 4.34 -24.84 1.45
C THR A 183 4.30 -23.33 1.19
N ALA A 184 5.45 -22.73 0.87
CA ALA A 184 5.60 -21.30 0.69
C ALA A 184 5.05 -20.79 -0.66
N SER A 185 5.04 -21.62 -1.69
CA SER A 185 4.59 -21.22 -3.04
C SER A 185 4.07 -22.38 -3.88
N LYS A 186 2.97 -22.11 -4.59
CA LYS A 186 2.41 -23.00 -5.61
C LYS A 186 3.34 -23.21 -6.80
N THR A 187 4.18 -22.24 -7.14
CA THR A 187 5.20 -22.37 -8.18
C THR A 187 6.20 -23.45 -7.80
N PHE A 188 6.72 -23.40 -6.56
CA PHE A 188 7.59 -24.46 -6.05
C PHE A 188 6.84 -25.78 -5.87
N GLU A 189 5.58 -25.76 -5.42
CA GLU A 189 4.76 -26.98 -5.34
C GLU A 189 4.67 -27.66 -6.71
N ALA A 190 4.31 -26.92 -7.76
CA ALA A 190 4.19 -27.43 -9.11
C ALA A 190 5.53 -27.98 -9.64
N MET A 191 6.62 -27.25 -9.41
CA MET A 191 7.99 -27.62 -9.79
C MET A 191 8.40 -28.99 -9.27
N PHE A 192 7.97 -29.35 -8.06
CA PHE A 192 8.30 -30.64 -7.44
C PHE A 192 7.18 -31.70 -7.51
N LYS A 193 6.01 -31.37 -8.05
CA LYS A 193 4.88 -32.30 -8.20
C LYS A 193 4.92 -33.01 -9.54
N HIS A 194 5.15 -32.26 -10.63
CA HIS A 194 5.18 -32.79 -11.99
C HIS A 194 6.55 -33.39 -12.34
N ASP A 195 6.59 -34.28 -13.32
CA ASP A 195 7.80 -35.04 -13.69
C ASP A 195 8.79 -34.19 -14.53
N MET A 196 9.14 -33.02 -14.02
CA MET A 196 10.10 -32.07 -14.59
C MET A 196 11.53 -32.33 -14.08
N LEU A 197 12.52 -31.69 -14.69
CA LEU A 197 13.94 -31.88 -14.35
C LEU A 197 14.22 -31.55 -12.88
N GLU A 198 13.53 -30.54 -12.36
CA GLU A 198 13.65 -30.04 -10.99
C GLU A 198 13.20 -31.10 -9.98
N LYS A 199 12.14 -31.86 -10.27
CA LYS A 199 11.73 -33.00 -9.45
C LYS A 199 12.69 -34.17 -9.56
N LYS A 200 13.19 -34.47 -10.77
CA LYS A 200 14.10 -35.61 -11.01
C LYS A 200 15.44 -35.40 -10.31
N ASN A 201 15.95 -34.18 -10.35
CA ASN A 201 17.25 -33.82 -9.80
C ASN A 201 17.15 -33.26 -8.38
N MET A 202 15.94 -32.96 -7.91
CA MET A 202 15.69 -32.19 -6.69
C MET A 202 16.60 -30.95 -6.62
N ALA A 203 16.64 -30.22 -7.74
CA ALA A 203 17.55 -29.10 -7.92
C ALA A 203 16.87 -27.92 -8.63
N ILE A 204 17.26 -26.70 -8.26
CA ILE A 204 16.80 -25.45 -8.89
C ILE A 204 18.05 -24.71 -9.37
N ASP A 205 18.01 -24.20 -10.60
CA ASP A 205 19.07 -23.36 -11.16
C ASP A 205 18.72 -21.87 -11.03
N LEU A 206 19.53 -21.17 -10.24
CA LEU A 206 19.50 -19.74 -9.98
C LEU A 206 20.88 -19.12 -10.24
N SER A 207 21.57 -19.57 -11.28
CA SER A 207 22.92 -19.10 -11.64
C SER A 207 23.03 -17.59 -11.91
N HIS A 208 21.92 -16.86 -12.00
CA HIS A 208 21.89 -15.38 -12.12
C HIS A 208 21.90 -14.65 -10.77
N ILE A 209 21.72 -15.35 -9.65
CA ILE A 209 21.64 -14.78 -8.30
C ILE A 209 22.92 -15.13 -7.51
N GLN A 210 23.44 -14.17 -6.74
CA GLN A 210 24.56 -14.42 -5.83
C GLN A 210 24.12 -15.26 -4.63
N ILE A 211 24.99 -16.15 -4.15
CA ILE A 211 24.63 -17.03 -3.02
C ILE A 211 24.30 -16.24 -1.75
N GLU A 212 24.90 -15.07 -1.55
CA GLU A 212 24.64 -14.17 -0.42
C GLU A 212 23.19 -13.68 -0.42
N ASP A 213 22.64 -13.29 -1.56
CA ASP A 213 21.28 -12.77 -1.68
C ASP A 213 20.25 -13.90 -1.55
N PHE A 214 20.56 -15.07 -2.12
CA PHE A 214 19.72 -16.24 -1.94
C PHE A 214 19.70 -16.73 -0.49
N ARG A 215 20.80 -16.57 0.27
CA ARG A 215 20.82 -16.87 1.71
C ARG A 215 19.89 -15.95 2.51
N LYS A 216 19.82 -14.65 2.18
CA LYS A 216 18.85 -13.73 2.81
C LYS A 216 17.41 -14.17 2.53
N PHE A 217 17.12 -14.56 1.28
CA PHE A 217 15.82 -15.13 0.92
C PHE A 217 15.51 -16.41 1.69
N LYS A 218 16.49 -17.32 1.82
CA LYS A 218 16.39 -18.54 2.63
C LYS A 218 16.11 -18.20 4.11
N ASN A 219 16.81 -17.23 4.69
CA ASN A 219 16.57 -16.81 6.07
C ASN A 219 15.13 -16.32 6.25
N LEU A 220 14.67 -15.42 5.39
CA LEU A 220 13.28 -14.95 5.40
C LEU A 220 12.26 -16.08 5.27
N LEU A 221 12.53 -17.05 4.40
CA LEU A 221 11.65 -18.19 4.16
C LEU A 221 11.48 -19.09 5.40
N TYR A 222 12.52 -19.27 6.21
CA TYR A 222 12.47 -20.16 7.38
C TYR A 222 12.10 -19.42 8.68
N THR A 223 12.62 -18.22 8.89
CA THR A 223 12.52 -17.52 10.18
C THR A 223 11.72 -16.23 10.10
N GLY A 224 11.52 -15.69 8.89
CA GLY A 224 10.95 -14.36 8.70
C GLY A 224 11.88 -13.23 9.15
N CYS A 225 13.16 -13.53 9.41
CA CYS A 225 14.14 -12.57 9.91
C CYS A 225 15.29 -12.37 8.91
N LEU A 226 15.87 -11.17 8.95
CA LEU A 226 17.16 -10.85 8.34
C LEU A 226 18.17 -10.61 9.46
N GLU A 227 19.42 -11.05 9.25
CA GLU A 227 20.51 -10.88 10.22
C GLU A 227 20.95 -9.42 10.35
N GLU A 228 20.92 -8.70 9.23
CA GLU A 228 21.27 -7.30 9.12
C GLU A 228 20.15 -6.53 8.42
N GLU A 229 20.07 -5.23 8.69
CA GLU A 229 19.11 -4.35 8.02
C GLU A 229 19.51 -4.23 6.54
N PRO A 230 18.68 -4.69 5.58
CA PRO A 230 19.06 -4.68 4.18
C PRO A 230 19.14 -3.25 3.64
N SER A 231 19.98 -2.99 2.66
CA SER A 231 19.91 -1.78 1.84
C SER A 231 18.59 -1.70 1.05
N ASP A 232 18.28 -0.54 0.48
CA ASP A 232 17.08 -0.38 -0.36
C ASP A 232 17.13 -1.27 -1.60
N ASP A 233 18.32 -1.50 -2.17
CA ASP A 233 18.49 -2.35 -3.36
C ASP A 233 18.31 -3.83 -3.01
N GLU A 234 18.93 -4.31 -1.93
CA GLU A 234 18.72 -5.69 -1.44
C GLU A 234 17.26 -5.98 -1.09
N LEU A 235 16.54 -4.98 -0.54
CA LEU A 235 15.13 -5.12 -0.23
C LEU A 235 14.27 -5.28 -1.49
N LEU A 236 14.62 -4.58 -2.58
CA LEU A 236 13.97 -4.69 -3.87
C LEU A 236 14.28 -6.03 -4.55
N ASP A 237 15.55 -6.45 -4.53
CA ASP A 237 15.98 -7.73 -5.11
C ASP A 237 15.29 -8.92 -4.41
N LEU A 238 15.17 -8.87 -3.08
CA LEU A 238 14.42 -9.86 -2.30
C LEU A 238 12.92 -9.85 -2.65
N PHE A 239 12.33 -8.68 -2.88
CA PHE A 239 10.94 -8.57 -3.28
C PHE A 239 10.73 -9.18 -4.67
N GLU A 240 11.59 -8.86 -5.64
CA GLU A 240 11.56 -9.41 -6.99
C GLU A 240 11.66 -10.93 -6.97
N LEU A 241 12.59 -11.48 -6.18
CA LEU A 241 12.75 -12.93 -6.04
C LEU A 241 11.51 -13.59 -5.42
N ALA A 242 10.93 -12.98 -4.38
CA ALA A 242 9.71 -13.48 -3.75
C ALA A 242 8.52 -13.45 -4.72
N ASP A 243 8.37 -12.37 -5.49
CA ASP A 243 7.28 -12.20 -6.47
C ASP A 243 7.44 -13.18 -7.64
N HIS A 244 8.65 -13.35 -8.17
CA HIS A 244 8.97 -14.30 -9.24
C HIS A 244 8.54 -15.72 -8.89
N TYR A 245 8.85 -16.15 -7.67
CA TYR A 245 8.46 -17.45 -7.15
C TYR A 245 7.09 -17.46 -6.49
N GLN A 246 6.31 -16.37 -6.53
CA GLN A 246 4.97 -16.27 -5.96
C GLN A 246 4.91 -16.65 -4.47
N VAL A 247 5.94 -16.27 -3.71
CA VAL A 247 5.98 -16.41 -2.25
C VAL A 247 5.25 -15.23 -1.63
N GLN A 248 3.91 -15.27 -1.71
CA GLN A 248 3.03 -14.13 -1.43
C GLN A 248 3.23 -13.52 -0.02
N HIS A 249 3.39 -14.36 1.00
CA HIS A 249 3.57 -13.89 2.38
C HIS A 249 4.88 -13.11 2.57
N LEU A 250 5.95 -13.48 1.85
CA LEU A 250 7.20 -12.71 1.88
C LEU A 250 7.08 -11.41 1.10
N CYS A 251 6.34 -11.38 -0.01
CA CYS A 251 6.05 -10.14 -0.74
C CYS A 251 5.37 -9.11 0.18
N GLU A 252 4.43 -9.54 1.02
CA GLU A 252 3.75 -8.68 1.97
C GLU A 252 4.67 -8.17 3.09
N VAL A 253 5.51 -9.05 3.65
CA VAL A 253 6.53 -8.66 4.63
C VAL A 253 7.46 -7.61 4.05
N LEU A 254 8.02 -7.88 2.87
CA LEU A 254 8.95 -6.98 2.19
C LEU A 254 8.27 -5.66 1.77
N ALA A 255 7.03 -5.71 1.29
CA ALA A 255 6.25 -4.50 1.01
C ALA A 255 6.11 -3.60 2.24
N ASN A 256 5.78 -4.18 3.40
CA ASN A 256 5.66 -3.42 4.64
C ASN A 256 6.97 -2.75 5.04
N HIS A 257 8.12 -3.43 4.86
CA HIS A 257 9.43 -2.83 5.07
C HIS A 257 9.69 -1.68 4.10
N ILE A 258 9.35 -1.83 2.81
CA ILE A 258 9.47 -0.77 1.81
C ILE A 258 8.61 0.44 2.20
N HIS A 259 7.34 0.22 2.59
CA HIS A 259 6.43 1.29 2.98
C HIS A 259 6.94 2.10 4.17
N GLN A 260 7.52 1.43 5.18
CA GLN A 260 8.10 2.08 6.35
C GLN A 260 9.36 2.91 6.04
N ARG A 261 10.06 2.57 4.96
CA ARG A 261 11.27 3.26 4.50
C ARG A 261 11.02 4.36 3.49
N LEU A 262 9.79 4.51 2.98
CA LEU A 262 9.46 5.54 2.00
C LEU A 262 9.82 6.94 2.54
N SER A 263 10.72 7.60 1.82
CA SER A 263 11.22 8.94 2.08
C SER A 263 11.29 9.72 0.77
N PRO A 264 11.31 11.06 0.80
CA PRO A 264 11.53 11.84 -0.42
C PRO A 264 12.85 11.50 -1.14
N GLN A 265 13.82 10.91 -0.45
CA GLN A 265 15.15 10.58 -0.99
C GLN A 265 15.13 9.29 -1.82
N ASN A 266 14.41 8.27 -1.39
CA ASN A 266 14.33 6.96 -2.06
C ASN A 266 13.01 6.74 -2.81
N PHE A 267 12.08 7.70 -2.74
CA PHE A 267 10.75 7.60 -3.36
C PHE A 267 10.80 7.21 -4.84
N ASP A 268 11.63 7.89 -5.65
CA ASP A 268 11.70 7.63 -7.09
C ASP A 268 12.09 6.19 -7.38
N ARG A 269 13.06 5.66 -6.63
CA ARG A 269 13.54 4.28 -6.77
C ARG A 269 12.44 3.26 -6.46
N PHE A 270 11.81 3.36 -5.30
CA PHE A 270 10.74 2.44 -4.91
C PHE A 270 9.50 2.55 -5.81
N CYS A 271 9.12 3.76 -6.20
CA CYS A 271 7.99 3.97 -7.10
C CYS A 271 8.27 3.39 -8.49
N HIS A 272 9.47 3.64 -9.04
CA HIS A 272 9.90 3.06 -10.31
C HIS A 272 9.82 1.53 -10.26
N PHE A 273 10.42 0.91 -9.24
CA PHE A 273 10.38 -0.54 -9.06
C PHE A 273 8.94 -1.09 -9.02
N SER A 274 8.04 -0.40 -8.30
CA SER A 274 6.63 -0.80 -8.21
C SER A 274 5.93 -0.82 -9.58
N ILE A 275 6.29 0.11 -10.47
CA ILE A 275 5.75 0.22 -11.83
C ILE A 275 6.30 -0.90 -12.70
N THR A 276 7.63 -1.09 -12.71
CA THR A 276 8.32 -2.12 -13.50
C THR A 276 7.77 -3.51 -13.21
N HIS A 277 7.57 -3.84 -11.92
CA HIS A 277 7.06 -5.14 -11.50
C HIS A 277 5.54 -5.22 -11.45
N SER A 278 4.82 -4.15 -11.82
CA SER A 278 3.36 -4.07 -11.73
C SER A 278 2.80 -4.49 -10.36
N SER A 279 3.56 -4.23 -9.29
CA SER A 279 3.24 -4.69 -7.94
C SER A 279 2.13 -3.86 -7.33
N ALA A 280 0.95 -4.48 -7.15
CA ALA A 280 -0.19 -3.82 -6.52
C ALA A 280 0.07 -3.48 -5.04
N LEU A 281 0.95 -4.26 -4.38
CA LEU A 281 1.38 -4.05 -2.99
C LEU A 281 2.21 -2.76 -2.83
N LEU A 282 2.85 -2.27 -3.90
CA LEU A 282 3.74 -1.11 -3.83
C LEU A 282 3.20 0.12 -4.58
N ARG A 283 2.55 -0.07 -5.74
CA ARG A 283 2.13 1.05 -6.61
C ARG A 283 1.18 2.04 -5.94
N LEU A 284 0.08 1.54 -5.34
CA LEU A 284 -0.88 2.42 -4.69
C LEU A 284 -0.26 3.10 -3.44
N PRO A 285 0.44 2.40 -2.54
CA PRO A 285 1.15 3.04 -1.44
C PRO A 285 2.15 4.13 -1.88
N CYS A 286 2.92 3.91 -2.95
CA CYS A 286 3.78 4.96 -3.51
C CYS A 286 2.97 6.18 -3.99
N CYS A 287 1.86 5.97 -4.70
CA CYS A 287 1.00 7.06 -5.17
C CYS A 287 0.36 7.84 -4.00
N LEU A 288 -0.14 7.14 -2.98
CA LEU A 288 -0.68 7.74 -1.76
C LEU A 288 0.41 8.51 -0.99
N TYR A 289 1.65 8.00 -0.98
CA TYR A 289 2.77 8.66 -0.32
C TYR A 289 3.07 9.98 -1.01
N ALA A 290 3.18 9.97 -2.34
CA ALA A 290 3.33 11.18 -3.15
C ALA A 290 2.19 12.19 -2.92
N ALA A 291 0.94 11.72 -2.79
CA ALA A 291 -0.22 12.57 -2.53
C ALA A 291 -0.16 13.25 -1.14
N SER A 292 0.51 12.62 -0.18
CA SER A 292 0.61 13.10 1.20
C SER A 292 1.89 13.89 1.52
N ASN A 293 2.92 13.81 0.66
CA ASN A 293 4.25 14.35 0.93
C ASN A 293 4.59 15.55 0.04
N GLU A 294 4.71 16.74 0.64
CA GLU A 294 5.00 17.99 -0.08
C GLU A 294 6.36 18.01 -0.79
N ASN A 295 7.39 17.35 -0.23
CA ASN A 295 8.70 17.27 -0.88
C ASN A 295 8.64 16.45 -2.16
N VAL A 296 7.90 15.33 -2.15
CA VAL A 296 7.68 14.51 -3.35
C VAL A 296 6.86 15.27 -4.39
N LYS A 297 5.81 16.01 -3.98
CA LYS A 297 5.07 16.90 -4.91
C LYS A 297 5.97 17.97 -5.53
N ALA A 298 6.88 18.55 -4.76
CA ALA A 298 7.87 19.50 -5.26
C ALA A 298 8.88 18.85 -6.22
N GLN A 299 9.28 17.60 -5.99
CA GLN A 299 10.13 16.84 -6.92
C GLN A 299 9.41 16.54 -8.23
N PHE A 300 8.14 16.13 -8.16
CA PHE A 300 7.28 15.87 -9.32
C PHE A 300 7.11 17.13 -10.18
N THR A 301 6.66 18.24 -9.58
CA THR A 301 6.49 19.53 -10.29
C THR A 301 7.83 20.08 -10.80
N GLY A 302 8.90 19.89 -10.04
CA GLY A 302 10.27 20.22 -10.41
C GLY A 302 10.81 19.39 -11.58
N GLY A 303 10.24 18.23 -11.89
CA GLY A 303 10.74 17.30 -12.89
C GLY A 303 12.05 16.62 -12.47
N LYS A 304 12.16 16.26 -11.19
CA LYS A 304 13.31 15.55 -10.61
C LYS A 304 13.11 14.02 -10.54
N LEU A 305 11.89 13.55 -10.81
CA LEU A 305 11.54 12.14 -10.81
C LEU A 305 11.80 11.52 -12.19
N SER A 306 12.03 10.22 -12.23
CA SER A 306 12.17 9.46 -13.47
C SER A 306 10.91 9.53 -14.33
N GLU A 307 11.06 9.29 -15.64
CA GLU A 307 9.95 9.36 -16.60
C GLU A 307 8.80 8.40 -16.24
N PRO A 308 9.03 7.10 -15.93
CA PRO A 308 7.95 6.18 -15.57
C PRO A 308 7.17 6.65 -14.34
N VAL A 309 7.88 7.16 -13.32
CA VAL A 309 7.27 7.69 -12.09
C VAL A 309 6.46 8.96 -12.37
N THR A 310 6.99 9.85 -13.19
CA THR A 310 6.31 11.09 -13.59
C THR A 310 5.01 10.78 -14.34
N GLU A 311 5.03 9.85 -15.29
CA GLU A 311 3.84 9.45 -16.03
C GLU A 311 2.78 8.79 -15.13
N GLU A 312 3.21 7.92 -14.21
CA GLU A 312 2.31 7.27 -13.26
C GLU A 312 1.65 8.29 -12.33
N LEU A 313 2.43 9.20 -11.74
CA LEU A 313 1.89 10.23 -10.85
C LEU A 313 0.98 11.21 -11.59
N ALA A 314 1.30 11.56 -12.84
CA ALA A 314 0.46 12.41 -13.66
C ALA A 314 -0.90 11.77 -13.96
N ARG A 315 -0.90 10.49 -14.32
CA ARG A 315 -2.13 9.70 -14.47
C ARG A 315 -2.90 9.63 -13.15
N PHE A 316 -2.20 9.43 -12.04
CA PHE A 316 -2.80 9.32 -10.72
C PHE A 316 -3.42 10.64 -10.24
N PHE A 317 -2.74 11.77 -10.42
CA PHE A 317 -3.26 13.09 -10.04
C PHE A 317 -4.21 13.69 -11.08
N GLY A 318 -4.30 13.12 -12.28
CA GLY A 318 -5.10 13.64 -13.37
C GLY A 318 -4.57 14.99 -13.89
N VAL A 319 -3.24 15.11 -14.01
CA VAL A 319 -2.55 16.29 -14.50
C VAL A 319 -1.88 15.96 -15.83
N ASP A 320 -2.07 16.80 -16.85
CA ASP A 320 -1.35 16.66 -18.12
C ASP A 320 0.13 17.03 -17.91
N VAL A 321 1.04 16.08 -18.16
CA VAL A 321 2.49 16.36 -18.11
C VAL A 321 2.85 17.23 -19.30
N ASN A 322 3.27 18.46 -19.04
CA ASN A 322 3.64 19.40 -20.10
C ASN A 322 4.81 18.82 -20.93
N PRO A 323 4.65 18.58 -22.25
CA PRO A 323 5.65 17.94 -23.10
C PRO A 323 6.94 18.75 -23.27
N ALA A 324 6.99 20.00 -22.80
CA ALA A 324 8.16 20.89 -22.95
C ALA A 324 9.43 20.39 -22.23
N LYS A 325 9.34 19.43 -21.29
CA LYS A 325 10.52 18.79 -20.66
C LYS A 325 11.00 17.51 -21.37
N LYS A 326 10.27 16.99 -22.39
CA LYS A 326 10.66 15.80 -23.17
C LYS A 326 11.97 15.95 -23.96
N ARG A 327 12.49 17.18 -24.12
CA ARG A 327 13.64 17.49 -24.99
C ARG A 327 15.00 17.65 -24.31
N ARG A 328 15.13 17.39 -22.99
CA ARG A 328 16.42 17.59 -22.28
C ARG A 328 17.28 16.34 -22.06
N PHE A 329 16.83 15.15 -22.44
CA PHE A 329 17.60 13.91 -22.29
C PHE A 329 17.72 13.09 -23.59
N SER A 330 17.81 13.79 -24.73
CA SER A 330 18.34 13.20 -25.96
C SER A 330 19.56 14.00 -26.40
N LEU A 331 20.71 13.68 -25.81
CA LEU A 331 22.04 13.90 -26.39
C LEU A 331 23.01 12.89 -25.80
#